data_AF-A3W0T1-F1
#
_entry.id   AF-A3W0T1-F1
#
_cell.length_a   1.000
_cell.length_b   1.000
_cell.length_c   1.000
_cell.angle_alpha   90.00
_cell.angle_beta   90.00
_cell.angle_gamma   90.00
#
_symmetry.space_group_name_H-M   'P 1'
#
loop_
_entity.id
_entity.type
_entity.pdbx_description
1 polymer ?
#
loop_
_entity_poly.entity_id
_entity_poly.type
_entity_poly.pdbx_seq_one_letter_code
_entity_poly.pdbx_strand_id
1 'polypeptide(L)'
;MIRLWVLIMTVSLFGATVGQAQNSPPQERIALVIGNSTYMHVSPLDNAINDAQLITQSIRDAGFSVTLLQDATQIDMRRAIADFGRALRDGGPETVGLFYYAGHGVQSFGTNYLLPVDAGLTDAADLDLVAMDASSVLRQMASARNRTNIVILDACRNNPFENIRDLDDNGLAEMKAPTGTYLAYATAPGRVAMDGTGQNSPFSYALAEAIQIEGAPIERVFKDVRVKVIAQTGGVQTPWDTSSLTREFVFRPGKQLSAEEMAEQQLWNSVAKSRDPVQIMLFLRSYPRGLYQDEARAMLSDVLELELKGGKPAQPVAATPEPDAPFVSTAPAETEVQMLEKARVSGLKEDYQSYLDAYPDGTFKELVRIEIAGLEGKETQAATSRVAAAPAPAPAPEGLLEPASAQPRLDPMFFNQPLTEGPSEIVGKTILEIIELSPLFPPIDGLPDAAWKNRSCSTCHKWTRDTLCTQAATYIKEGGARALRKEHPFGGSLKRHLRLWAENDCK
;
A
#
# COMPACT_ATOMS: atom_id res chain seq x y z
N MET A 1 -83.23 9.66 5.24
CA MET A 1 -82.03 9.92 6.06
C MET A 1 -80.82 9.32 5.35
N ILE A 2 -80.10 10.14 4.58
CA ILE A 2 -78.88 9.79 3.84
C ILE A 2 -77.72 10.31 4.70
N ARG A 3 -76.77 9.45 5.08
CA ARG A 3 -75.52 9.90 5.71
C ARG A 3 -74.33 9.52 4.85
N LEU A 4 -73.60 10.58 4.52
CA LEU A 4 -72.57 10.76 3.53
C LEU A 4 -71.24 10.15 4.02
N TRP A 5 -70.54 9.45 3.13
CA TRP A 5 -69.16 9.02 3.31
C TRP A 5 -68.22 10.22 3.20
N VAL A 6 -67.32 10.41 4.17
CA VAL A 6 -66.17 11.32 4.05
C VAL A 6 -64.91 10.48 4.09
N LEU A 7 -64.25 10.38 2.95
CA LEU A 7 -62.95 9.74 2.77
C LEU A 7 -61.87 10.80 3.05
N ILE A 8 -61.11 10.67 4.13
CA ILE A 8 -59.96 11.54 4.41
C ILE A 8 -58.72 10.91 3.76
N MET A 9 -58.21 11.55 2.70
CA MET A 9 -56.92 11.25 2.08
C MET A 9 -55.80 11.77 3.00
N THR A 10 -55.06 10.87 3.65
CA THR A 10 -53.78 11.17 4.28
C THR A 10 -52.67 11.15 3.21
N VAL A 11 -52.15 12.32 2.89
CA VAL A 11 -50.95 12.50 2.06
C VAL A 11 -49.72 12.22 2.93
N SER A 12 -49.08 11.07 2.72
CA SER A 12 -47.79 10.75 3.35
C SER A 12 -46.65 11.39 2.55
N LEU A 13 -46.03 12.41 3.15
CA LEU A 13 -44.85 13.09 2.65
C LEU A 13 -43.62 12.18 2.85
N PHE A 14 -43.10 11.57 1.79
CA PHE A 14 -41.84 10.82 1.83
C PHE A 14 -40.67 11.82 1.82
N GLY A 15 -40.11 12.10 3.00
CA GLY A 15 -38.87 12.84 3.14
C GLY A 15 -37.69 12.00 2.65
N ALA A 16 -36.95 12.51 1.67
CA ALA A 16 -35.69 11.91 1.24
C ALA A 16 -34.65 11.99 2.38
N THR A 17 -34.33 10.86 2.99
CA THR A 17 -33.22 10.76 3.93
C THR A 17 -31.91 10.84 3.16
N VAL A 18 -31.27 12.02 3.20
CA VAL A 18 -29.88 12.19 2.81
C VAL A 18 -29.05 11.24 3.68
N GLY A 19 -28.46 10.22 3.07
CA GLY A 19 -27.55 9.30 3.75
C GLY A 19 -26.39 10.09 4.33
N GLN A 20 -26.31 10.19 5.66
CA GLN A 20 -25.14 10.75 6.30
C GLN A 20 -23.95 9.83 6.04
N ALA A 21 -22.88 10.42 5.51
CA ALA A 21 -21.58 9.78 5.45
C ALA A 21 -21.23 9.27 6.85
N GLN A 22 -20.99 7.97 6.98
CA GLN A 22 -20.54 7.34 8.22
C GLN A 22 -19.13 7.88 8.52
N ASN A 23 -19.04 8.94 9.33
CA ASN A 23 -17.78 9.33 9.94
C ASN A 23 -17.37 8.19 10.88
N SER A 24 -16.39 7.40 10.48
CA SER A 24 -15.71 6.48 11.39
C SER A 24 -15.28 7.25 12.63
N PRO A 25 -15.47 6.71 13.85
CA PRO A 25 -15.00 7.37 15.05
C PRO A 25 -13.48 7.63 14.95
N PRO A 26 -12.98 8.72 15.55
CA PRO A 26 -11.55 9.04 15.53
C PRO A 26 -10.76 7.83 16.02
N GLN A 27 -9.80 7.37 15.20
CA GLN A 27 -8.93 6.27 15.56
C GLN A 27 -8.02 6.72 16.70
N GLU A 28 -8.18 6.18 17.90
CA GLU A 28 -7.31 6.50 19.03
C GLU A 28 -5.88 6.01 18.74
N ARG A 29 -4.88 6.86 19.00
CA ARG A 29 -3.47 6.61 18.70
C ARG A 29 -2.66 6.83 19.96
N ILE A 30 -2.06 5.77 20.48
CA ILE A 30 -1.31 5.79 21.74
C ILE A 30 0.13 5.38 21.43
N ALA A 31 1.10 6.12 21.93
CA ALA A 31 2.51 5.80 21.79
C ALA A 31 3.28 5.82 23.10
N LEU A 32 4.24 4.91 23.21
CA LEU A 32 5.30 4.90 24.21
C LEU A 32 6.64 5.05 23.50
N VAL A 33 7.38 6.10 23.85
CA VAL A 33 8.70 6.43 23.29
C VAL A 33 9.70 6.43 24.44
N ILE A 34 10.81 5.70 24.28
CA ILE A 34 11.88 5.62 25.27
C ILE A 34 13.22 5.96 24.59
N GLY A 35 13.97 6.89 25.17
CA GLY A 35 15.33 7.23 24.74
C GLY A 35 16.31 7.15 25.90
N ASN A 36 17.29 6.25 25.84
CA ASN A 36 18.28 6.04 26.89
C ASN A 36 19.69 6.37 26.37
N SER A 37 20.31 7.39 26.97
CA SER A 37 21.62 7.94 26.62
C SER A 37 22.63 7.87 27.77
N THR A 38 22.22 8.18 29.01
CA THR A 38 23.15 8.36 30.15
C THR A 38 23.28 7.11 31.00
N TYR A 39 23.88 6.06 30.44
CA TYR A 39 24.08 4.80 31.15
C TYR A 39 25.09 4.91 32.30
N MET A 40 24.78 4.27 33.43
CA MET A 40 25.60 4.34 34.65
C MET A 40 26.83 3.42 34.61
N HIS A 41 26.70 2.27 33.95
CA HIS A 41 27.69 1.19 33.99
C HIS A 41 28.28 0.85 32.62
N VAL A 42 27.75 1.45 31.55
CA VAL A 42 28.22 1.25 30.18
C VAL A 42 28.42 2.59 29.48
N SER A 43 29.04 2.56 28.31
CA SER A 43 29.27 3.75 27.49
C SER A 43 27.96 4.51 27.23
N PRO A 44 27.95 5.84 27.34
CA PRO A 44 26.78 6.64 26.99
C PRO A 44 26.57 6.70 25.47
N LEU A 45 25.34 7.06 25.06
CA LEU A 45 24.98 7.35 23.67
C LEU A 45 24.66 8.83 23.51
N ASP A 46 25.26 9.48 22.50
CA ASP A 46 25.18 10.94 22.34
C ASP A 46 23.79 11.44 21.89
N ASN A 47 23.01 10.61 21.19
CA ASN A 47 21.83 11.07 20.45
C ASN A 47 20.52 10.33 20.75
N ALA A 48 20.51 9.26 21.56
CA ALA A 48 19.29 8.47 21.78
C ALA A 48 18.14 9.29 22.39
N ILE A 49 18.45 10.24 23.29
CA ILE A 49 17.50 11.24 23.81
C ILE A 49 16.98 12.16 22.70
N ASN A 50 17.85 12.66 21.83
CA ASN A 50 17.48 13.56 20.72
C ASN A 50 16.58 12.82 19.73
N ASP A 51 16.92 11.56 19.41
CA ASP A 51 16.14 10.69 18.54
C ASP A 51 14.72 10.48 19.10
N ALA A 52 14.62 10.15 20.39
CA ALA A 52 13.33 9.99 21.07
C ALA A 52 12.50 11.28 21.07
N GLN A 53 13.12 12.45 21.27
CA GLN A 53 12.43 13.75 21.20
C GLN A 53 11.94 14.07 19.79
N LEU A 54 12.78 13.85 18.78
CA LEU A 54 12.46 14.08 17.38
C LEU A 54 11.27 13.21 16.96
N ILE A 55 11.33 11.91 17.25
CA ILE A 55 10.25 10.97 16.94
C ILE A 55 8.98 11.31 17.71
N THR A 56 9.09 11.67 18.99
CA THR A 56 7.94 12.13 19.79
C THR A 56 7.23 13.30 19.11
N GLN A 57 7.97 14.30 18.66
CA GLN A 57 7.39 15.45 17.97
C GLN A 57 6.71 15.01 16.67
N SER A 58 7.41 14.23 15.84
CA SER A 58 6.88 13.77 14.55
C SER A 58 5.59 12.95 14.66
N ILE A 59 5.48 12.07 15.66
CA ILE A 59 4.27 11.25 15.83
C ILE A 59 3.15 12.00 16.57
N ARG A 60 3.46 13.00 17.41
CA ARG A 60 2.45 13.92 17.95
C ARG A 60 1.78 14.70 16.83
N ASP A 61 2.57 15.20 15.88
CA ASP A 61 2.05 15.88 14.69
C ASP A 61 1.22 14.95 13.79
N ALA A 62 1.43 13.63 13.91
CA ALA A 62 0.63 12.57 13.29
C ALA A 62 -0.57 12.12 14.17
N GLY A 63 -0.88 12.83 15.26
CA GLY A 63 -2.06 12.60 16.09
C GLY A 63 -1.94 11.54 17.18
N PHE A 64 -0.72 11.11 17.53
CA PHE A 64 -0.52 10.20 18.67
C PHE A 64 -0.53 10.94 20.01
N SER A 65 -1.17 10.33 21.01
CA SER A 65 -0.94 10.63 22.42
C SER A 65 0.33 9.91 22.87
N VAL A 66 1.37 10.67 23.21
CA VAL A 66 2.73 10.12 23.43
C VAL A 66 3.16 10.24 24.88
N THR A 67 3.51 9.10 25.48
CA THR A 67 4.30 9.03 26.71
C THR A 67 5.78 8.91 26.35
N LEU A 68 6.58 9.93 26.68
CA LEU A 68 8.03 9.96 26.46
C LEU A 68 8.76 9.69 27.77
N LEU A 69 9.66 8.71 27.78
CA LEU A 69 10.62 8.48 28.85
C LEU A 69 12.04 8.74 28.33
N GLN A 70 12.86 9.36 29.17
CA GLN A 70 14.26 9.66 28.88
C GLN A 70 15.12 9.14 30.03
N ASP A 71 16.22 8.47 29.71
CA ASP A 71 17.11 7.84 30.68
C ASP A 71 16.37 7.02 31.74
N ALA A 72 15.54 6.10 31.26
CA ALA A 72 14.65 5.32 32.10
C ALA A 72 15.39 4.18 32.81
N THR A 73 15.12 4.03 34.11
CA THR A 73 15.54 2.85 34.88
C THR A 73 14.73 1.61 34.51
N GLN A 74 15.16 0.43 34.95
CA GLN A 74 14.41 -0.81 34.67
C GLN A 74 12.99 -0.73 35.23
N ILE A 75 12.83 -0.15 36.42
CA ILE A 75 11.54 0.02 37.08
C ILE A 75 10.64 0.95 36.28
N ASP A 76 11.19 2.07 35.79
CA ASP A 76 10.45 3.03 34.97
C ASP A 76 9.97 2.41 33.67
N MET A 77 10.86 1.72 32.94
CA MET A 77 10.52 1.02 31.70
C MET A 77 9.45 -0.04 31.93
N ARG A 78 9.58 -0.87 32.97
CA ARG A 78 8.62 -1.92 33.30
C ARG A 78 7.24 -1.34 33.61
N ARG A 79 7.19 -0.24 34.39
CA ARG A 79 5.93 0.46 34.70
C ARG A 79 5.31 1.04 33.43
N ALA A 80 6.09 1.78 32.64
CA ALA A 80 5.60 2.43 31.42
C ALA A 80 5.09 1.43 30.38
N ILE A 81 5.79 0.31 30.18
CA ILE A 81 5.34 -0.76 29.25
C ILE A 81 4.03 -1.39 29.75
N ALA A 82 3.88 -1.59 31.06
CA ALA A 82 2.64 -2.12 31.63
C ALA A 82 1.47 -1.12 31.53
N ASP A 83 1.73 0.17 31.77
CA ASP A 83 0.76 1.26 31.62
C ASP A 83 0.35 1.43 30.15
N PHE A 84 1.30 1.39 29.23
CA PHE A 84 1.05 1.43 27.79
C PHE A 84 0.13 0.27 27.35
N GLY A 85 0.42 -0.96 27.80
CA GLY A 85 -0.44 -2.10 27.54
C GLY A 85 -1.86 -1.95 28.12
N ARG A 86 -2.01 -1.31 29.29
CA ARG A 86 -3.33 -1.00 29.88
C ARG A 86 -4.08 0.01 29.01
N ALA A 87 -3.43 1.13 28.66
CA ALA A 87 -4.04 2.16 27.84
C ALA A 87 -4.51 1.62 26.48
N LEU A 88 -3.73 0.73 25.84
CA LEU A 88 -4.15 0.08 24.60
C LEU A 88 -5.37 -0.84 24.78
N ARG A 89 -5.47 -1.57 25.90
CA ARG A 89 -6.65 -2.39 26.21
C ARG A 89 -7.89 -1.53 26.44
N ASP A 90 -7.72 -0.41 27.13
CA ASP A 90 -8.81 0.51 27.48
C ASP A 90 -9.34 1.26 26.25
N GLY A 91 -8.49 1.57 25.26
CA GLY A 91 -8.88 2.22 24.00
C GLY A 91 -9.65 1.31 23.02
N GLY A 92 -9.50 -0.01 23.15
CA GLY A 92 -10.27 -0.99 22.39
C GLY A 92 -9.67 -1.42 21.04
N PRO A 93 -10.43 -2.14 20.20
CA PRO A 93 -9.89 -2.90 19.07
C PRO A 93 -9.40 -2.03 17.89
N GLU A 94 -9.86 -0.79 17.78
CA GLU A 94 -9.47 0.12 16.69
C GLU A 94 -8.25 1.00 17.05
N THR A 95 -7.81 0.97 18.31
CA THR A 95 -6.66 1.77 18.79
C THR A 95 -5.37 1.38 18.09
N VAL A 96 -4.56 2.37 17.73
CA VAL A 96 -3.21 2.15 17.22
C VAL A 96 -2.21 2.26 18.36
N GLY A 97 -1.42 1.22 18.56
CA GLY A 97 -0.29 1.24 19.48
C GLY A 97 1.02 1.47 18.74
N LEU A 98 1.83 2.42 19.18
CA LEU A 98 3.20 2.61 18.70
C LEU A 98 4.19 2.53 19.86
N PHE A 99 5.17 1.64 19.76
CA PHE A 99 6.32 1.62 20.65
C PHE A 99 7.57 2.00 19.88
N TYR A 100 8.33 2.96 20.42
CA TYR A 100 9.63 3.34 19.90
C TYR A 100 10.68 3.28 21.01
N TYR A 101 11.84 2.71 20.70
CA TYR A 101 12.99 2.68 21.60
C TYR A 101 14.26 3.11 20.88
N ALA A 102 14.99 4.06 21.46
CA ALA A 102 16.36 4.41 21.09
C ALA A 102 17.30 4.18 22.28
N GLY A 103 18.38 3.44 22.06
CA GLY A 103 19.35 3.13 23.10
C GLY A 103 20.17 1.88 22.82
N HIS A 104 20.93 1.41 23.81
CA HIS A 104 21.59 0.12 23.73
C HIS A 104 20.55 -1.00 23.74
N GLY A 105 20.75 -1.96 22.86
CA GLY A 105 20.02 -3.22 22.85
C GLY A 105 21.00 -4.32 22.54
N VAL A 106 20.92 -5.41 23.30
CA VAL A 106 21.80 -6.56 23.17
C VAL A 106 20.97 -7.81 22.92
N GLN A 107 21.63 -8.84 22.43
CA GLN A 107 21.03 -10.12 22.17
C GLN A 107 21.77 -11.21 22.92
N SER A 108 21.03 -12.17 23.46
CA SER A 108 21.57 -13.40 24.05
C SER A 108 20.64 -14.57 23.75
N PHE A 109 21.20 -15.66 23.23
CA PHE A 109 20.46 -16.89 22.84
C PHE A 109 19.19 -16.64 21.99
N GLY A 110 19.25 -15.67 21.08
CA GLY A 110 18.13 -15.31 20.19
C GLY A 110 17.10 -14.36 20.81
N THR A 111 17.28 -13.95 22.06
CA THR A 111 16.39 -13.02 22.77
C THR A 111 16.98 -11.62 22.77
N ASN A 112 16.14 -10.64 22.43
CA ASN A 112 16.51 -9.23 22.40
C ASN A 112 16.18 -8.56 23.72
N TYR A 113 17.14 -7.81 24.26
CA TYR A 113 17.01 -7.05 25.49
C TYR A 113 17.28 -5.56 25.23
N LEU A 114 16.39 -4.71 25.76
CA LEU A 114 16.55 -3.26 25.79
C LEU A 114 17.21 -2.91 27.12
N LEU A 115 18.26 -2.09 27.11
CA LEU A 115 19.02 -1.75 28.32
C LEU A 115 18.44 -0.50 28.99
N PRO A 116 18.02 -0.60 30.25
CA PRO A 116 17.85 0.55 31.13
C PRO A 116 19.16 1.32 31.37
N VAL A 117 19.08 2.58 31.80
CA VAL A 117 20.30 3.35 32.15
C VAL A 117 21.02 2.85 33.40
N ASP A 118 20.29 2.20 34.30
CA ASP A 118 20.83 1.58 35.52
C ASP A 118 21.26 0.13 35.31
N ALA A 119 21.26 -0.37 34.07
CA ALA A 119 21.69 -1.73 33.76
C ALA A 119 23.20 -1.89 33.99
N GLY A 120 23.55 -2.70 34.98
CA GLY A 120 24.90 -3.20 35.21
C GLY A 120 24.91 -4.71 35.05
N LEU A 121 25.85 -5.24 34.26
CA LEU A 121 25.93 -6.66 33.96
C LEU A 121 27.35 -7.17 34.25
N THR A 122 27.43 -8.28 34.99
CA THR A 122 28.70 -8.98 35.26
C THR A 122 28.75 -10.33 34.55
N ASP A 123 27.63 -11.05 34.52
CA ASP A 123 27.47 -12.33 33.83
C ASP A 123 26.29 -12.25 32.85
N ALA A 124 26.43 -12.86 31.66
CA ALA A 124 25.38 -12.90 30.64
C ALA A 124 24.09 -13.57 31.15
N ALA A 125 24.20 -14.50 32.11
CA ALA A 125 23.06 -15.18 32.71
C ALA A 125 22.12 -14.25 33.49
N ASP A 126 22.61 -13.10 33.95
CA ASP A 126 21.82 -12.13 34.73
C ASP A 126 21.09 -11.11 33.83
N LEU A 127 21.23 -11.22 32.51
CA LEU A 127 20.73 -10.21 31.57
C LEU A 127 19.20 -10.04 31.65
N ASP A 128 18.45 -11.12 31.88
CA ASP A 128 17.00 -11.08 32.04
C ASP A 128 16.54 -10.45 33.36
N LEU A 129 17.43 -10.42 34.37
CA LEU A 129 17.18 -9.80 35.67
C LEU A 129 17.40 -8.29 35.64
N VAL A 130 18.33 -7.79 34.82
CA VAL A 130 18.75 -6.38 34.81
C VAL A 130 18.28 -5.60 33.58
N ALA A 131 17.99 -6.26 32.46
CA ALA A 131 17.49 -5.62 31.23
C ALA A 131 15.98 -5.85 31.03
N MET A 132 15.45 -5.33 29.92
CA MET A 132 14.05 -5.50 29.52
C MET A 132 13.93 -6.39 28.28
N ASP A 133 13.34 -7.57 28.39
CA ASP A 133 13.00 -8.43 27.23
C ASP A 133 12.11 -7.64 26.26
N ALA A 134 12.59 -7.40 25.03
CA ALA A 134 11.84 -6.67 24.01
C ALA A 134 10.53 -7.39 23.63
N SER A 135 10.47 -8.71 23.78
CA SER A 135 9.26 -9.49 23.56
C SER A 135 8.17 -9.20 24.60
N SER A 136 8.52 -8.65 25.77
CA SER A 136 7.54 -8.20 26.76
C SER A 136 6.65 -7.06 26.23
N VAL A 137 7.22 -6.17 25.41
CA VAL A 137 6.48 -5.10 24.72
C VAL A 137 5.48 -5.71 23.75
N LEU A 138 5.94 -6.64 22.89
CA LEU A 138 5.07 -7.35 21.95
C LEU A 138 3.94 -8.10 22.66
N ARG A 139 4.21 -8.73 23.81
CA ARG A 139 3.18 -9.40 24.61
C ARG A 139 2.16 -8.41 25.17
N GLN A 140 2.59 -7.25 25.67
CA GLN A 140 1.65 -6.21 26.13
C GLN A 140 0.77 -5.70 25.00
N MET A 141 1.34 -5.38 23.84
CA MET A 141 0.59 -4.92 22.66
C MET A 141 -0.35 -6.00 22.13
N ALA A 142 0.09 -7.26 22.05
CA ALA A 142 -0.76 -8.37 21.62
C ALA A 142 -1.97 -8.58 22.54
N SER A 143 -1.77 -8.43 23.86
CA SER A 143 -2.85 -8.57 24.84
C SER A 143 -3.96 -7.54 24.69
N ALA A 144 -3.67 -6.40 24.04
CA ALA A 144 -4.65 -5.36 23.75
C ALA A 144 -5.67 -5.76 22.68
N ARG A 145 -5.33 -6.75 21.83
CA ARG A 145 -6.19 -7.23 20.72
C ARG A 145 -6.65 -6.10 19.79
N ASN A 146 -5.90 -5.01 19.75
CA ASN A 146 -6.08 -3.93 18.80
C ASN A 146 -5.51 -4.34 17.44
N ARG A 147 -6.06 -3.77 16.37
CA ARG A 147 -5.79 -4.22 14.99
C ARG A 147 -4.46 -3.74 14.43
N THR A 148 -3.85 -2.73 15.02
CA THR A 148 -2.63 -2.09 14.50
C THR A 148 -1.65 -1.81 15.63
N ASN A 149 -0.55 -2.54 15.63
CA ASN A 149 0.59 -2.35 16.52
C ASN A 149 1.83 -2.02 15.68
N ILE A 150 2.61 -1.04 16.09
CA ILE A 150 3.83 -0.60 15.43
C ILE A 150 4.94 -0.62 16.47
N VAL A 151 6.02 -1.33 16.20
CA VAL A 151 7.18 -1.44 17.08
C VAL A 151 8.41 -1.05 16.30
N ILE A 152 9.15 -0.07 16.81
CA ILE A 152 10.31 0.51 16.14
C ILE A 152 11.48 0.47 17.10
N LEU A 153 12.53 -0.27 16.73
CA LEU A 153 13.73 -0.45 17.54
C LEU A 153 14.92 0.24 16.86
N ASP A 154 15.26 1.44 17.33
CA ASP A 154 16.52 2.14 17.03
C ASP A 154 17.59 1.78 18.07
N ALA A 155 17.83 0.47 18.16
CA ALA A 155 18.82 -0.15 19.03
C ALA A 155 19.83 -0.94 18.18
N CYS A 156 20.68 -1.74 18.82
CA CYS A 156 21.87 -2.37 18.20
C CYS A 156 23.04 -1.39 17.98
N ARG A 157 23.20 -0.37 18.82
CA ARG A 157 24.40 0.47 18.83
C ARG A 157 25.39 -0.23 19.75
N ASN A 158 26.59 -0.53 19.24
CA ASN A 158 27.72 -1.29 19.83
C ASN A 158 27.39 -2.05 21.13
N ASN A 159 27.53 -3.38 21.17
CA ASN A 159 27.30 -4.15 22.40
C ASN A 159 28.25 -3.65 23.50
N PRO A 160 27.74 -3.00 24.57
CA PRO A 160 28.61 -2.44 25.60
C PRO A 160 29.22 -3.52 26.52
N PHE A 161 28.80 -4.77 26.36
CA PHE A 161 29.22 -5.91 27.15
C PHE A 161 30.04 -6.93 26.34
N GLU A 162 30.73 -6.49 25.28
CA GLU A 162 31.56 -7.32 24.38
C GLU A 162 32.58 -8.23 25.11
N ASN A 163 33.00 -7.84 26.32
CA ASN A 163 33.94 -8.58 27.15
C ASN A 163 33.29 -9.72 27.97
N ILE A 164 31.96 -9.81 27.98
CA ILE A 164 31.22 -10.85 28.69
C ILE A 164 30.97 -12.01 27.73
N ARG A 165 31.40 -13.21 28.12
CA ARG A 165 31.18 -14.43 27.32
C ARG A 165 29.68 -14.62 27.06
N ASP A 166 29.34 -15.06 25.85
CA ASP A 166 27.96 -15.32 25.40
C ASP A 166 27.11 -14.08 25.09
N LEU A 167 27.73 -12.88 25.07
CA LEU A 167 27.15 -11.65 24.50
C LEU A 167 27.96 -11.22 23.27
N ASP A 168 27.49 -11.60 22.09
CA ASP A 168 28.16 -11.29 20.83
C ASP A 168 28.03 -9.79 20.46
N ASP A 169 28.95 -9.27 19.65
CA ASP A 169 28.87 -7.92 19.05
C ASP A 169 27.82 -7.81 17.93
N ASN A 170 26.99 -8.83 17.78
CA ASN A 170 25.94 -8.88 16.79
C ASN A 170 24.80 -7.93 17.19
N GLY A 171 24.13 -7.38 16.18
CA GLY A 171 22.89 -6.64 16.42
C GLY A 171 21.76 -7.54 16.93
N LEU A 172 20.60 -6.92 17.14
CA LEU A 172 19.40 -7.62 17.59
C LEU A 172 19.00 -8.77 16.65
N ALA A 173 18.51 -9.86 17.24
CA ALA A 173 17.92 -10.98 16.52
C ALA A 173 16.57 -10.60 15.89
N GLU A 174 16.16 -11.36 14.87
CA GLU A 174 14.83 -11.23 14.29
C GLU A 174 13.77 -11.77 15.28
N MET A 175 12.84 -10.91 15.69
CA MET A 175 11.71 -11.28 16.52
C MET A 175 10.48 -11.64 15.69
N LYS A 176 9.69 -12.61 16.17
CA LYS A 176 8.39 -12.96 15.59
C LYS A 176 7.29 -12.09 16.20
N ALA A 177 6.79 -11.13 15.43
CA ALA A 177 5.70 -10.28 15.86
C ALA A 177 4.32 -10.98 15.73
N PRO A 178 3.38 -10.78 16.67
CA PRO A 178 1.99 -11.23 16.55
C PRO A 178 1.26 -10.57 15.37
N THR A 179 0.22 -11.24 14.83
CA THR A 179 -0.62 -10.69 13.76
C THR A 179 -1.15 -9.30 14.10
N GLY A 180 -1.20 -8.40 13.12
CA GLY A 180 -1.57 -7.00 13.34
C GLY A 180 -0.41 -6.14 13.82
N THR A 181 0.84 -6.62 13.72
CA THR A 181 2.03 -5.87 14.12
C THR A 181 2.95 -5.57 12.94
N TYR A 182 3.40 -4.32 12.86
CA TYR A 182 4.52 -3.85 12.06
C TYR A 182 5.75 -3.71 12.96
N LEU A 183 6.83 -4.41 12.65
CA LEU A 183 8.06 -4.41 13.44
C LEU A 183 9.22 -3.93 12.58
N ALA A 184 9.84 -2.82 12.98
CA ALA A 184 10.95 -2.18 12.29
C ALA A 184 12.21 -2.10 13.17
N TYR A 185 13.36 -2.27 12.54
CA TYR A 185 14.69 -2.17 13.12
C TYR A 185 15.48 -1.11 12.36
N ALA A 186 16.29 -0.33 13.07
CA ALA A 186 17.17 0.66 12.45
C ALA A 186 18.19 0.06 11.48
N THR A 187 18.49 -1.23 11.61
CA THR A 187 19.44 -1.97 10.77
C THR A 187 18.98 -3.42 10.59
N ALA A 188 19.65 -4.19 9.73
CA ALA A 188 19.31 -5.59 9.48
C ALA A 188 19.57 -6.45 10.73
N PRO A 189 18.76 -7.49 11.00
CA PRO A 189 19.00 -8.39 12.11
C PRO A 189 20.44 -8.93 12.12
N GLY A 190 21.06 -8.95 13.30
CA GLY A 190 22.46 -9.31 13.49
C GLY A 190 23.48 -8.24 13.05
N ARG A 191 23.05 -7.07 12.55
CA ARG A 191 23.94 -5.94 12.21
C ARG A 191 23.78 -4.79 13.21
N VAL A 192 24.82 -3.97 13.32
CA VAL A 192 24.86 -2.80 14.21
C VAL A 192 24.30 -1.57 13.48
N ALA A 193 23.65 -0.68 14.23
CA ALA A 193 23.15 0.62 13.73
C ALA A 193 24.17 1.72 14.04
N MET A 194 24.32 2.68 13.13
CA MET A 194 25.23 3.81 13.33
C MET A 194 24.56 4.91 14.16
N ASP A 195 25.32 5.50 15.07
CA ASP A 195 24.91 6.73 15.74
C ASP A 195 24.87 7.91 14.76
N GLY A 196 25.70 7.88 13.71
CA GLY A 196 25.83 8.98 12.75
C GLY A 196 26.74 10.09 13.26
N THR A 197 26.84 11.18 12.51
CA THR A 197 27.72 12.33 12.80
C THR A 197 26.94 13.61 13.16
N GLY A 198 25.61 13.54 13.14
CA GLY A 198 24.71 14.66 13.44
C GLY A 198 24.12 14.56 14.85
N GLN A 199 23.15 15.44 15.13
CA GLN A 199 22.44 15.47 16.42
C GLN A 199 21.53 14.24 16.65
N ASN A 200 21.12 13.58 15.56
CA ASN A 200 20.19 12.44 15.55
C ASN A 200 20.80 11.31 14.70
N SER A 201 20.36 10.08 14.94
CA SER A 201 20.74 8.92 14.14
C SER A 201 20.22 9.04 12.71
N PRO A 202 20.92 8.46 11.72
CA PRO A 202 20.44 8.45 10.32
C PRO A 202 19.04 7.85 10.20
N PHE A 203 18.74 6.81 10.99
CA PHE A 203 17.44 6.15 10.98
C PHE A 203 16.34 7.03 11.55
N SER A 204 16.53 7.58 12.75
CA SER A 204 15.51 8.41 13.40
C SER A 204 15.27 9.71 12.66
N TYR A 205 16.33 10.32 12.13
CA TYR A 205 16.21 11.48 11.25
C TYR A 205 15.40 11.17 9.97
N ALA A 206 15.71 10.06 9.30
CA ALA A 206 14.97 9.64 8.10
C ALA A 206 13.51 9.31 8.40
N LEU A 207 13.25 8.62 9.51
CA LEU A 207 11.91 8.24 9.96
C LEU A 207 11.06 9.46 10.30
N ALA A 208 11.62 10.42 11.04
CA ALA A 208 10.93 11.65 11.42
C ALA A 208 10.40 12.42 10.21
N GLU A 209 11.21 12.57 9.17
CA GLU A 209 10.79 13.20 7.91
C GLU A 209 9.73 12.35 7.19
N ALA A 210 9.94 11.04 7.09
CA ALA A 210 9.04 10.16 6.32
C ALA A 210 7.64 10.04 6.96
N ILE A 211 7.53 10.13 8.28
CA ILE A 211 6.25 10.17 9.01
C ILE A 211 5.40 11.38 8.60
N GLN A 212 6.03 12.48 8.15
CA GLN A 212 5.32 13.68 7.73
C GLN A 212 4.69 13.58 6.34
N ILE A 213 5.00 12.53 5.57
CA ILE A 213 4.44 12.34 4.22
C ILE A 213 2.97 11.95 4.35
N GLU A 214 2.10 12.86 3.90
CA GLU A 214 0.66 12.66 3.95
C GLU A 214 0.19 11.56 2.99
N GLY A 215 -0.76 10.74 3.44
CA GLY A 215 -1.37 9.67 2.67
C GLY A 215 -0.45 8.46 2.39
N ALA A 216 0.80 8.49 2.86
CA ALA A 216 1.73 7.39 2.61
C ALA A 216 1.43 6.17 3.52
N PRO A 217 1.22 4.98 2.95
CA PRO A 217 1.15 3.74 3.72
C PRO A 217 2.45 3.48 4.47
N ILE A 218 2.37 2.85 5.64
CA ILE A 218 3.53 2.56 6.49
C ILE A 218 4.64 1.79 5.76
N GLU A 219 4.28 0.83 4.90
CA GLU A 219 5.25 0.09 4.08
C GLU A 219 6.02 1.02 3.14
N ARG A 220 5.36 2.05 2.61
CA ARG A 220 6.01 3.06 1.76
C ARG A 220 6.92 3.96 2.59
N VAL A 221 6.45 4.41 3.76
CA VAL A 221 7.22 5.23 4.70
C VAL A 221 8.54 4.53 5.04
N PHE A 222 8.51 3.26 5.47
CA PHE A 222 9.72 2.53 5.84
C PHE A 222 10.60 2.13 4.65
N LYS A 223 10.02 1.97 3.45
CA LYS A 223 10.81 1.85 2.21
C LYS A 223 11.60 3.13 1.94
N ASP A 224 10.99 4.29 2.08
CA ASP A 224 11.65 5.58 1.87
C ASP A 224 12.72 5.84 2.96
N VAL A 225 12.44 5.47 4.21
CA VAL A 225 13.44 5.46 5.31
C VAL A 225 14.64 4.60 4.94
N ARG A 226 14.43 3.35 4.47
CA ARG A 226 15.51 2.46 4.07
C ARG A 226 16.39 3.08 2.98
N VAL A 227 15.77 3.64 1.93
CA VAL A 227 16.51 4.28 0.83
C VAL A 227 17.37 5.42 1.35
N LYS A 228 16.81 6.27 2.22
CA LYS A 228 17.51 7.42 2.78
C LYS A 228 18.67 7.01 3.71
N VAL A 229 18.47 6.03 4.58
CA VAL A 229 19.52 5.54 5.49
C VAL A 229 20.66 4.88 4.72
N ILE A 230 20.37 4.06 3.70
CA ILE A 230 21.40 3.48 2.84
C ILE A 230 22.23 4.58 2.19
N ALA A 231 21.58 5.62 1.65
CA ALA A 231 22.28 6.74 1.03
C ALA A 231 23.15 7.52 2.03
N GLN A 232 22.61 7.83 3.22
CA GLN A 232 23.32 8.60 4.25
C GLN A 232 24.50 7.83 4.87
N THR A 233 24.41 6.50 4.94
CA THR A 233 25.45 5.65 5.54
C THR A 233 26.38 5.02 4.51
N GLY A 234 26.27 5.36 3.23
CA GLY A 234 27.05 4.75 2.16
C GLY A 234 26.84 3.23 2.04
N GLY A 235 25.67 2.74 2.44
CA GLY A 235 25.30 1.31 2.42
C GLY A 235 25.76 0.50 3.63
N VAL A 236 26.35 1.12 4.66
CA VAL A 236 26.79 0.42 5.88
C VAL A 236 25.60 -0.07 6.71
N GLN A 237 24.53 0.72 6.77
CA GLN A 237 23.32 0.44 7.51
C GLN A 237 22.13 0.24 6.57
N THR A 238 21.35 -0.81 6.81
CA THR A 238 20.16 -1.13 6.02
C THR A 238 18.99 -1.39 6.95
N PRO A 239 18.04 -0.44 7.11
CA PRO A 239 16.86 -0.65 7.92
C PRO A 239 16.04 -1.85 7.47
N TRP A 240 15.47 -2.56 8.43
CA TRP A 240 14.73 -3.81 8.20
C TRP A 240 13.35 -3.76 8.84
N ASP A 241 12.37 -4.32 8.16
CA ASP A 241 11.00 -4.39 8.67
C ASP A 241 10.35 -5.73 8.36
N THR A 242 9.41 -6.11 9.21
CA THR A 242 8.50 -7.24 9.01
C THR A 242 7.10 -6.79 9.36
N SER A 243 6.12 -7.16 8.53
CA SER A 243 4.73 -6.75 8.72
C SER A 243 3.81 -7.94 8.73
N SER A 244 2.85 -7.90 9.66
CA SER A 244 1.68 -8.76 9.70
C SER A 244 0.39 -7.92 9.82
N LEU A 245 0.48 -6.62 9.48
CA LEU A 245 -0.68 -5.74 9.44
C LEU A 245 -1.71 -6.30 8.46
N THR A 246 -2.97 -6.30 8.88
CA THR A 246 -4.11 -6.74 8.05
C THR A 246 -4.92 -5.56 7.50
N ARG A 247 -4.51 -4.33 7.83
CA ARG A 247 -5.12 -3.07 7.41
C ARG A 247 -4.02 -2.09 7.06
N GLU A 248 -4.31 -1.26 6.09
CA GLU A 248 -3.45 -0.13 5.77
C GLU A 248 -3.43 0.85 6.94
N PHE A 249 -2.22 1.31 7.28
CA PHE A 249 -2.01 2.36 8.26
C PHE A 249 -1.23 3.50 7.60
N VAL A 250 -1.71 4.73 7.81
CA VAL A 250 -1.04 5.97 7.40
C VAL A 250 -0.78 6.82 8.64
N PHE A 251 0.46 7.31 8.77
CA PHE A 251 0.82 8.21 9.87
C PHE A 251 0.03 9.51 9.77
N ARG A 252 0.04 10.16 8.61
CA ARG A 252 -0.77 11.34 8.35
C ARG A 252 -1.77 11.01 7.25
N PRO A 253 -3.10 11.04 7.53
CA PRO A 253 -4.10 10.91 6.48
C PRO A 253 -3.85 11.96 5.39
N GLY A 254 -3.87 11.55 4.12
CA GLY A 254 -3.82 12.49 3.01
C GLY A 254 -5.07 13.36 2.97
N LYS A 255 -4.97 14.54 2.34
CA LYS A 255 -6.15 15.35 2.04
C LYS A 255 -7.14 14.48 1.25
N GLN A 256 -8.28 14.19 1.84
CA GLN A 256 -9.33 13.42 1.18
C GLN A 256 -10.03 14.38 0.21
N LEU A 257 -9.72 14.22 -1.08
CA LEU A 257 -10.34 15.02 -2.14
C LEU A 257 -11.81 14.63 -2.26
N SER A 258 -12.69 15.62 -2.40
CA SER A 258 -14.07 15.39 -2.83
C SER A 258 -14.09 14.77 -4.24
N ALA A 259 -15.20 14.15 -4.62
CA ALA A 259 -15.34 13.56 -5.96
C ALA A 259 -15.07 14.58 -7.08
N GLU A 260 -15.45 15.85 -6.86
CA GLU A 260 -15.18 16.96 -7.76
C GLU A 260 -13.69 17.31 -7.82
N GLU A 261 -13.02 17.43 -6.66
CA GLU A 261 -11.57 17.67 -6.59
C GLU A 261 -10.75 16.50 -7.19
N MET A 262 -11.23 15.25 -7.06
CA MET A 262 -10.62 14.09 -7.70
C MET A 262 -10.75 14.14 -9.22
N ALA A 263 -11.93 14.50 -9.73
CA ALA A 263 -12.15 14.67 -11.16
C ALA A 263 -11.30 15.82 -11.73
N GLU A 264 -11.19 16.92 -10.98
CA GLU A 264 -10.29 18.02 -11.31
C GLU A 264 -8.83 17.53 -11.38
N GLN A 265 -8.34 16.83 -10.36
CA GLN A 265 -6.97 16.31 -10.31
C GLN A 265 -6.66 15.37 -11.47
N GLN A 266 -7.58 14.47 -11.82
CA GLN A 266 -7.41 13.55 -12.93
C GLN A 266 -7.31 14.30 -14.27
N LEU A 267 -8.16 15.30 -14.48
CA LEU A 267 -8.08 16.14 -15.68
C LEU A 267 -6.78 16.95 -15.70
N TRP A 268 -6.40 17.55 -14.57
CA TRP A 268 -5.17 18.33 -14.45
C TRP A 268 -3.93 17.49 -14.80
N ASN A 269 -3.82 16.27 -14.27
CA ASN A 269 -2.69 15.37 -14.56
C ASN A 269 -2.53 15.10 -16.07
N SER A 270 -3.64 14.98 -16.81
CA SER A 270 -3.63 14.81 -18.27
C SER A 270 -3.17 16.09 -18.97
N VAL A 271 -3.78 17.23 -18.61
CA VAL A 271 -3.52 18.54 -19.21
C VAL A 271 -2.08 18.99 -18.96
N ALA A 272 -1.61 18.90 -17.72
CA ALA A 272 -0.25 19.24 -17.30
C ALA A 272 0.82 18.46 -18.09
N LYS A 273 0.54 17.18 -18.36
CA LYS A 273 1.44 16.32 -19.14
C LYS A 273 1.46 16.69 -20.63
N SER A 274 0.32 17.10 -21.19
CA SER A 274 0.24 17.54 -22.59
C SER A 274 1.06 18.82 -22.84
N ARG A 275 1.07 19.73 -21.86
CA ARG A 275 1.57 21.11 -21.97
C ARG A 275 0.98 21.88 -23.16
N ASP A 276 -0.19 21.47 -23.66
CA ASP A 276 -0.88 22.12 -24.76
C ASP A 276 -1.62 23.37 -24.25
N PRO A 277 -1.33 24.58 -24.79
CA PRO A 277 -1.94 25.82 -24.30
C PRO A 277 -3.46 25.82 -24.44
N VAL A 278 -4.03 25.14 -25.45
CA VAL A 278 -5.49 25.03 -25.62
C VAL A 278 -6.10 24.17 -24.52
N GLN A 279 -5.47 23.04 -24.18
CA GLN A 279 -5.94 22.16 -23.11
C GLN A 279 -5.85 22.84 -21.74
N ILE A 280 -4.79 23.61 -21.49
CA ILE A 280 -4.63 24.39 -20.26
C ILE A 280 -5.70 25.49 -20.15
N MET A 281 -6.00 26.21 -21.25
CA MET A 281 -7.08 27.20 -21.26
C MET A 281 -8.46 26.57 -21.02
N LEU A 282 -8.74 25.41 -21.62
CA LEU A 282 -9.98 24.67 -21.40
C LEU A 282 -10.10 24.20 -19.94
N PHE A 283 -9.01 23.71 -19.36
CA PHE A 283 -8.95 23.34 -17.94
C PHE A 283 -9.29 24.53 -17.03
N LEU A 284 -8.65 25.69 -17.25
CA LEU A 284 -8.92 26.92 -16.49
C LEU A 284 -10.36 27.44 -16.64
N ARG A 285 -11.00 27.17 -17.78
CA ARG A 285 -12.41 27.51 -18.00
C ARG A 285 -13.36 26.58 -17.24
N SER A 286 -13.05 25.28 -17.20
CA SER A 286 -13.85 24.27 -16.49
C SER A 286 -13.69 24.38 -14.97
N TYR A 287 -12.49 24.73 -14.49
CA TYR A 287 -12.15 24.85 -13.07
C TYR A 287 -11.62 26.26 -12.73
N PRO A 288 -12.45 27.31 -12.84
CA PRO A 288 -12.00 28.69 -12.70
C PRO A 288 -11.60 29.07 -11.26
N ARG A 289 -11.92 28.24 -10.26
CA ARG A 289 -11.52 28.37 -8.85
C ARG A 289 -11.10 27.01 -8.26
N GLY A 290 -10.60 26.12 -9.12
CA GLY A 290 -10.19 24.77 -8.73
C GLY A 290 -8.84 24.73 -8.01
N LEU A 291 -8.52 23.57 -7.44
CA LEU A 291 -7.26 23.30 -6.73
C LEU A 291 -6.01 23.61 -7.57
N TYR A 292 -6.08 23.43 -8.89
CA TYR A 292 -4.93 23.57 -9.79
C TYR A 292 -4.96 24.86 -10.62
N GLN A 293 -5.82 25.82 -10.27
CA GLN A 293 -5.98 27.05 -11.04
C GLN A 293 -4.66 27.84 -11.17
N ASP A 294 -3.93 28.03 -10.07
CA ASP A 294 -2.70 28.83 -10.07
C ASP A 294 -1.59 28.14 -10.86
N GLU A 295 -1.46 26.82 -10.71
CA GLU A 295 -0.49 26.01 -11.45
C GLU A 295 -0.79 26.02 -12.96
N ALA A 296 -2.06 25.89 -13.34
CA ALA A 296 -2.49 25.97 -14.73
C ALA A 296 -2.26 27.35 -15.36
N ARG A 297 -2.46 28.44 -14.61
CA ARG A 297 -2.14 29.80 -15.08
C ARG A 297 -0.64 29.99 -15.30
N ALA A 298 0.17 29.53 -14.35
CA ALA A 298 1.62 29.59 -14.47
C ALA A 298 2.11 28.79 -15.69
N MET A 299 1.63 27.55 -15.85
CA MET A 299 2.00 26.70 -16.98
C MET A 299 1.57 27.29 -18.33
N LEU A 300 0.38 27.89 -18.41
CA LEU A 300 -0.07 28.56 -19.63
C LEU A 300 0.85 29.73 -19.99
N SER A 301 1.24 30.54 -19.00
CA SER A 301 2.20 31.63 -19.20
C SER A 301 3.53 31.12 -19.74
N ASP A 302 4.08 30.06 -19.14
CA ASP A 302 5.35 29.45 -19.54
C ASP A 302 5.29 28.91 -20.98
N VAL A 303 4.22 28.20 -21.33
CA VAL A 303 4.05 27.60 -22.66
C VAL A 303 3.92 28.70 -23.72
N LEU A 304 3.11 29.73 -23.47
CA LEU A 304 2.96 30.86 -24.40
C LEU A 304 4.27 31.64 -24.58
N GLU A 305 5.05 31.83 -23.52
CA GLU A 305 6.35 32.48 -23.59
C GLU A 305 7.36 31.68 -24.42
N LEU A 306 7.34 30.34 -24.32
CA LEU A 306 8.17 29.45 -25.14
C LEU A 306 7.78 29.52 -26.62
N GLU A 307 6.48 29.55 -26.93
CA GLU A 307 5.98 29.71 -28.30
C GLU A 307 6.38 31.07 -28.90
N LEU A 308 6.26 32.15 -28.12
CA LEU A 308 6.64 33.51 -28.53
C LEU A 308 8.15 33.66 -28.78
N LYS A 309 8.99 32.91 -28.06
CA LYS A 309 10.45 32.89 -28.23
C LYS A 309 10.93 31.97 -29.37
N GLY A 310 10.01 31.41 -30.16
CA GLY A 310 10.34 30.59 -31.34
C GLY A 310 10.78 29.16 -31.02
N GLY A 311 10.63 28.71 -29.77
CA GLY A 311 10.94 27.34 -29.37
C GLY A 311 9.71 26.46 -29.51
N LYS A 312 9.56 25.74 -30.64
CA LYS A 312 8.65 24.60 -30.72
C LYS A 312 9.32 23.39 -30.05
N PRO A 313 8.81 22.82 -28.94
CA PRO A 313 9.03 21.40 -28.69
C PRO A 313 8.23 20.66 -29.76
N ALA A 314 8.93 19.98 -30.67
CA ALA A 314 8.29 19.17 -31.69
C ALA A 314 7.49 18.03 -31.02
N GLN A 315 6.16 18.03 -31.19
CA GLN A 315 5.40 16.78 -31.29
C GLN A 315 5.20 16.45 -32.77
N PRO A 316 5.15 15.15 -33.15
CA PRO A 316 5.13 14.73 -34.54
C PRO A 316 3.79 15.11 -35.18
N VAL A 317 3.81 16.05 -36.11
CA VAL A 317 2.67 16.34 -36.98
C VAL A 317 2.60 15.23 -38.02
N ALA A 318 1.54 14.43 -38.00
CA ALA A 318 1.22 13.52 -39.09
C ALA A 318 1.05 14.33 -40.39
N ALA A 319 1.74 13.91 -41.44
CA ALA A 319 1.86 14.64 -42.70
C ALA A 319 0.52 14.76 -43.44
N THR A 320 0.20 15.96 -43.90
CA THR A 320 -0.80 16.25 -44.93
C THR A 320 -0.15 16.14 -46.32
N PRO A 321 -0.78 15.51 -47.33
CA PRO A 321 -0.33 15.61 -48.73
C PRO A 321 -0.84 16.91 -49.38
N GLU A 322 -0.04 17.48 -50.29
CA GLU A 322 -0.34 18.66 -51.11
C GLU A 322 -1.53 18.46 -52.09
N PRO A 323 -2.22 19.55 -52.51
CA PRO A 323 -3.37 19.49 -53.40
C PRO A 323 -3.05 19.89 -54.85
N ASP A 324 -3.55 19.13 -55.83
CA ASP A 324 -3.73 19.57 -57.22
C ASP A 324 -5.22 19.51 -57.62
N ALA A 325 -5.86 20.70 -57.66
CA ALA A 325 -7.01 21.20 -58.44
C ALA A 325 -8.35 20.39 -58.62
N PRO A 326 -9.47 21.04 -59.01
CA PRO A 326 -10.03 22.34 -58.63
C PRO A 326 -11.47 22.24 -58.03
N PHE A 327 -11.91 23.35 -57.42
CA PHE A 327 -13.20 23.57 -56.75
C PHE A 327 -14.47 23.13 -57.51
N VAL A 328 -15.39 22.49 -56.77
CA VAL A 328 -16.84 22.63 -56.97
C VAL A 328 -17.48 22.97 -55.62
N SER A 329 -18.20 24.08 -55.58
CA SER A 329 -18.90 24.65 -54.42
C SER A 329 -20.27 24.03 -54.24
N THR A 330 -20.60 23.60 -53.02
CA THR A 330 -21.99 23.60 -52.49
C THR A 330 -22.00 23.80 -50.97
N ALA A 331 -22.54 24.96 -50.52
CA ALA A 331 -22.86 25.37 -49.13
C ALA A 331 -21.69 25.47 -48.12
N PRO A 332 -21.68 26.43 -47.17
CA PRO A 332 -20.68 26.42 -46.11
C PRO A 332 -20.98 25.19 -45.24
N ALA A 333 -20.06 24.22 -45.23
CA ALA A 333 -20.05 23.18 -44.20
C ALA A 333 -20.00 23.91 -42.84
N GLU A 334 -20.94 23.59 -41.93
CA GLU A 334 -20.88 24.05 -40.53
C GLU A 334 -19.46 23.78 -40.03
N THR A 335 -18.82 24.73 -39.34
CA THR A 335 -17.46 24.50 -38.85
C THR A 335 -17.48 23.51 -37.69
N GLU A 336 -16.35 22.82 -37.46
CA GLU A 336 -16.21 21.82 -36.38
C GLU A 336 -16.68 22.36 -35.02
N VAL A 337 -16.36 23.62 -34.72
CA VAL A 337 -16.75 24.31 -33.50
C VAL A 337 -18.28 24.55 -33.42
N GLN A 338 -18.91 24.92 -34.54
CA GLN A 338 -20.36 25.16 -34.60
C GLN A 338 -21.16 23.87 -34.41
N MET A 339 -20.70 22.77 -35.01
CA MET A 339 -21.36 21.47 -34.88
C MET A 339 -21.24 20.92 -33.46
N LEU A 340 -20.08 21.11 -32.80
CA LEU A 340 -19.91 20.77 -31.39
C LEU A 340 -20.80 21.63 -30.47
N GLU A 341 -20.88 22.94 -30.72
CA GLU A 341 -21.72 23.84 -29.92
C GLU A 341 -23.21 23.47 -30.06
N LYS A 342 -23.65 23.10 -31.26
CA LYS A 342 -24.99 22.59 -31.52
C LYS A 342 -25.29 21.29 -30.77
N ALA A 343 -24.37 20.33 -30.81
CA ALA A 343 -24.50 19.07 -30.07
C ALA A 343 -24.54 19.29 -28.54
N ARG A 344 -23.81 20.29 -28.05
CA ARG A 344 -23.85 20.70 -26.64
C ARG A 344 -25.16 21.37 -26.24
N VAL A 345 -25.70 22.22 -27.11
CA VAL A 345 -26.97 22.90 -26.86
C VAL A 345 -28.13 21.91 -26.88
N SER A 346 -28.11 20.92 -27.77
CA SER A 346 -29.16 19.89 -27.81
C SER A 346 -29.00 18.87 -26.67
N GLY A 347 -27.76 18.51 -26.32
CA GLY A 347 -27.46 17.49 -25.32
C GLY A 347 -27.86 16.08 -25.73
N LEU A 348 -28.20 15.87 -27.01
CA LEU A 348 -28.64 14.58 -27.55
C LEU A 348 -27.44 13.77 -28.03
N LYS A 349 -27.50 12.45 -27.79
CA LYS A 349 -26.44 11.51 -28.19
C LYS A 349 -26.25 11.51 -29.71
N GLU A 350 -27.35 11.64 -30.45
CA GLU A 350 -27.39 11.62 -31.91
C GLU A 350 -26.64 12.80 -32.53
N ASP A 351 -26.66 13.97 -31.87
CA ASP A 351 -25.95 15.16 -32.37
C ASP A 351 -24.45 15.06 -32.10
N TYR A 352 -24.06 14.44 -30.98
CA TYR A 352 -22.66 14.10 -30.71
C TYR A 352 -22.14 13.01 -31.66
N GLN A 353 -22.96 12.02 -32.02
CA GLN A 353 -22.62 11.03 -33.05
C GLN A 353 -22.46 11.69 -34.43
N SER A 354 -23.37 12.61 -34.78
CA SER A 354 -23.29 13.37 -36.03
C SER A 354 -22.00 14.20 -36.12
N TYR A 355 -21.52 14.75 -35.00
CA TYR A 355 -20.20 15.38 -34.93
C TYR A 355 -19.07 14.38 -35.22
N LEU A 356 -19.09 13.18 -34.64
CA LEU A 356 -18.05 12.16 -34.87
C LEU A 356 -18.06 11.64 -36.31
N ASP A 357 -19.22 11.59 -36.95
CA ASP A 357 -19.35 11.19 -38.36
C ASP A 357 -18.83 12.27 -39.31
N ALA A 358 -19.09 13.54 -39.00
CA ALA A 358 -18.60 14.68 -39.79
C ALA A 358 -17.10 14.96 -39.56
N TYR A 359 -16.59 14.69 -38.35
CA TYR A 359 -15.21 14.94 -37.93
C TYR A 359 -14.59 13.69 -37.29
N PRO A 360 -14.39 12.61 -38.06
CA PRO A 360 -13.87 11.35 -37.53
C PRO A 360 -12.45 11.50 -36.99
N ASP A 361 -11.69 12.48 -37.44
CA ASP A 361 -10.36 12.85 -36.92
C ASP A 361 -10.33 14.29 -36.38
N GLY A 362 -11.48 14.80 -35.93
CA GLY A 362 -11.64 16.13 -35.38
C GLY A 362 -10.87 16.36 -34.08
N THR A 363 -10.55 17.63 -33.83
CA THR A 363 -9.87 18.15 -32.64
C THR A 363 -10.61 17.77 -31.35
N PHE A 364 -11.94 17.69 -31.37
CA PHE A 364 -12.77 17.40 -30.18
C PHE A 364 -13.31 15.96 -30.15
N LYS A 365 -12.83 15.07 -31.02
CA LYS A 365 -13.24 13.65 -31.11
C LYS A 365 -13.28 12.94 -29.75
N GLU A 366 -12.19 13.04 -28.97
CA GLU A 366 -12.12 12.35 -27.67
C GLU A 366 -13.06 12.97 -26.63
N LEU A 367 -13.24 14.29 -26.67
CA LEU A 367 -14.18 14.98 -25.80
C LEU A 367 -15.63 14.54 -26.08
N VAL A 368 -15.99 14.41 -27.35
CA VAL A 368 -17.33 14.00 -27.76
C VAL A 368 -17.61 12.53 -27.42
N ARG A 369 -16.62 11.64 -27.50
CA ARG A 369 -16.74 10.26 -27.03
C ARG A 369 -17.03 10.17 -25.53
N ILE A 370 -16.40 11.03 -24.73
CA ILE A 370 -16.64 11.10 -23.29
C ILE A 370 -18.06 11.57 -22.99
N GLU A 371 -18.55 12.59 -23.71
CA GLU A 371 -19.93 13.08 -23.56
C GLU A 371 -20.97 11.99 -23.90
N ILE A 372 -20.76 11.25 -25.00
CA ILE A 372 -21.61 10.10 -25.38
C ILE A 372 -21.63 9.02 -24.29
N ALA A 373 -20.46 8.64 -23.77
CA ALA A 373 -20.36 7.65 -22.70
C ALA A 373 -21.07 8.11 -21.40
N GLY A 374 -21.02 9.41 -21.10
CA GLY A 374 -21.75 10.02 -19.99
C GLY A 374 -23.27 9.95 -20.15
N LEU A 375 -23.77 10.11 -21.38
CA LEU A 375 -25.20 9.97 -21.70
C LEU A 375 -25.67 8.51 -21.59
N GLU A 376 -24.87 7.56 -22.08
CA GLU A 376 -25.16 6.11 -21.97
C GLU A 376 -25.15 5.63 -20.50
N GLY A 377 -24.24 6.16 -19.68
CA GLY A 377 -24.20 5.89 -18.24
C GLY A 377 -25.47 6.37 -17.52
N LYS A 378 -26.00 7.54 -17.91
CA LYS A 378 -27.26 8.09 -17.37
C LYS A 378 -28.49 7.29 -17.82
N GLU A 379 -28.53 6.84 -19.07
CA GLU A 379 -29.60 5.96 -19.57
C GLU A 379 -29.57 4.59 -18.88
N THR A 380 -28.37 4.03 -18.65
CA THR A 380 -28.20 2.75 -17.95
C THR A 380 -28.59 2.86 -16.47
N GLN A 381 -28.29 3.98 -15.81
CA GLN A 381 -28.76 4.29 -14.45
C GLN A 381 -30.29 4.49 -14.39
N ALA A 382 -30.88 5.17 -15.37
CA ALA A 382 -32.33 5.34 -15.46
C ALA A 382 -33.06 4.01 -15.74
N ALA A 383 -32.46 3.12 -16.53
CA ALA A 383 -32.99 1.79 -16.83
C ALA A 383 -32.84 0.82 -15.64
N THR A 384 -31.69 0.80 -14.97
CA THR A 384 -31.48 -0.03 -13.76
C THR A 384 -32.35 0.42 -12.59
N SER A 385 -32.66 1.71 -12.48
CA SER A 385 -33.62 2.24 -11.50
C SER A 385 -35.08 1.80 -11.77
N ARG A 386 -35.45 1.51 -13.02
CA ARG A 386 -36.78 0.95 -13.38
C ARG A 386 -36.91 -0.56 -13.17
N VAL A 387 -35.81 -1.31 -13.21
CA VAL A 387 -35.81 -2.78 -13.06
C VAL A 387 -35.75 -3.23 -11.58
N ALA A 388 -35.27 -2.38 -10.67
CA ALA A 388 -35.14 -2.70 -9.24
C ALA A 388 -36.47 -2.72 -8.44
N ALA A 389 -37.62 -2.49 -9.08
CA ALA A 389 -38.94 -2.55 -8.46
C ALA A 389 -39.64 -3.92 -8.69
N ALA A 390 -39.10 -4.99 -8.12
CA ALA A 390 -39.77 -6.28 -7.98
C ALA A 390 -39.56 -6.83 -6.55
N PRO A 391 -40.57 -7.44 -5.90
CA PRO A 391 -40.49 -7.75 -4.48
C PRO A 391 -39.61 -8.99 -4.22
N ALA A 392 -38.80 -8.92 -3.17
CA ALA A 392 -37.89 -9.97 -2.73
C ALA A 392 -38.61 -11.23 -2.23
N PRO A 393 -38.03 -12.44 -2.40
CA PRO A 393 -38.59 -13.66 -1.83
C PRO A 393 -38.26 -13.81 -0.33
N ALA A 394 -39.15 -14.51 0.38
CA ALA A 394 -39.15 -14.72 1.83
C ALA A 394 -37.97 -15.60 2.35
N PRO A 395 -37.60 -15.50 3.64
CA PRO A 395 -36.45 -16.22 4.19
C PRO A 395 -36.79 -17.68 4.55
N ALA A 396 -35.80 -18.57 4.40
CA ALA A 396 -35.85 -19.97 4.83
C ALA A 396 -35.19 -20.15 6.22
N PRO A 397 -35.53 -21.20 7.00
CA PRO A 397 -35.40 -21.21 8.46
C PRO A 397 -34.05 -21.74 8.97
N GLU A 398 -33.73 -21.35 10.21
CA GLU A 398 -32.62 -21.79 11.04
C GLU A 398 -32.63 -23.30 11.32
N GLY A 399 -31.44 -23.91 11.28
CA GLY A 399 -31.22 -25.31 11.66
C GLY A 399 -29.79 -25.58 12.14
N LEU A 400 -29.65 -25.62 13.47
CA LEU A 400 -28.85 -26.52 14.33
C LEU A 400 -27.35 -26.80 14.01
N LEU A 401 -26.54 -26.49 15.02
CA LEU A 401 -25.12 -26.87 15.24
C LEU A 401 -24.93 -28.38 15.40
N GLU A 402 -23.86 -28.93 14.79
CA GLU A 402 -23.10 -30.13 15.23
C GLU A 402 -21.69 -30.18 14.55
N PRO A 403 -20.71 -30.96 15.07
CA PRO A 403 -19.34 -30.47 15.33
C PRO A 403 -18.28 -30.79 14.25
N ALA A 404 -17.10 -30.20 14.48
CA ALA A 404 -15.90 -30.18 13.63
C ALA A 404 -15.51 -31.52 12.97
N SER A 405 -15.48 -31.54 11.64
CA SER A 405 -14.84 -32.58 10.82
C SER A 405 -13.66 -32.03 10.02
N ALA A 406 -12.62 -32.86 9.89
CA ALA A 406 -11.37 -32.64 9.18
C ALA A 406 -11.52 -32.11 7.74
N GLN A 407 -10.51 -31.36 7.28
CA GLN A 407 -10.44 -30.78 5.93
C GLN A 407 -10.57 -31.87 4.83
N PRO A 408 -11.22 -31.59 3.68
CA PRO A 408 -11.34 -32.55 2.59
C PRO A 408 -9.97 -32.87 1.98
N ARG A 409 -9.72 -34.14 1.70
CA ARG A 409 -8.53 -34.60 0.95
C ARG A 409 -8.76 -34.29 -0.53
N LEU A 410 -7.92 -33.44 -1.12
CA LEU A 410 -7.93 -33.10 -2.55
C LEU A 410 -7.61 -34.35 -3.40
N ASP A 411 -8.17 -34.42 -4.61
CA ASP A 411 -7.91 -35.54 -5.55
C ASP A 411 -6.41 -35.66 -5.88
N PRO A 412 -5.87 -36.88 -6.03
CA PRO A 412 -4.46 -37.09 -6.35
C PRO A 412 -4.13 -36.57 -7.74
N MET A 413 -3.02 -35.84 -7.87
CA MET A 413 -2.58 -35.26 -9.13
C MET A 413 -1.45 -36.09 -9.76
N PHE A 414 -1.48 -36.26 -11.09
CA PHE A 414 -0.49 -37.02 -11.86
C PHE A 414 0.33 -36.13 -12.80
N PHE A 415 1.58 -36.54 -13.10
CA PHE A 415 2.52 -35.74 -13.90
C PHE A 415 2.00 -35.37 -15.31
N ASN A 416 1.27 -36.28 -15.94
CA ASN A 416 0.73 -36.16 -17.30
C ASN A 416 -0.76 -35.78 -17.34
N GLN A 417 -1.32 -35.34 -16.22
CA GLN A 417 -2.71 -34.88 -16.15
C GLN A 417 -2.79 -33.39 -16.50
N PRO A 418 -3.70 -32.97 -17.39
CA PRO A 418 -3.97 -31.56 -17.63
C PRO A 418 -4.45 -30.84 -16.36
N LEU A 419 -3.92 -29.65 -16.09
CA LEU A 419 -4.35 -28.86 -14.94
C LEU A 419 -5.78 -28.34 -15.14
N THR A 420 -6.63 -28.50 -14.13
CA THR A 420 -8.02 -28.05 -14.15
C THR A 420 -8.22 -26.68 -13.50
N GLU A 421 -7.22 -26.17 -12.78
CA GLU A 421 -7.28 -24.90 -12.06
C GLU A 421 -6.04 -24.03 -12.31
N GLY A 422 -6.22 -22.71 -12.37
CA GLY A 422 -5.14 -21.74 -12.54
C GLY A 422 -5.43 -20.65 -13.58
N PRO A 423 -4.43 -19.83 -13.91
CA PRO A 423 -4.50 -18.91 -15.04
C PRO A 423 -4.81 -19.63 -16.34
N SER A 424 -5.49 -18.95 -17.27
CA SER A 424 -5.87 -19.48 -18.59
C SER A 424 -4.71 -20.06 -19.40
N GLU A 425 -3.49 -19.62 -19.12
CA GLU A 425 -2.25 -19.97 -19.80
C GLU A 425 -1.73 -21.35 -19.42
N ILE A 426 -2.14 -21.89 -18.25
CA ILE A 426 -1.72 -23.21 -17.76
C ILE A 426 -2.88 -24.22 -17.65
N VAL A 427 -4.13 -23.76 -17.58
CA VAL A 427 -5.30 -24.64 -17.55
C VAL A 427 -5.38 -25.44 -18.86
N GLY A 428 -5.62 -26.74 -18.75
CA GLY A 428 -5.63 -27.68 -19.88
C GLY A 428 -4.25 -28.17 -20.34
N LYS A 429 -3.16 -27.75 -19.69
CA LYS A 429 -1.79 -28.21 -19.98
C LYS A 429 -1.27 -29.13 -18.89
N THR A 430 -0.40 -30.06 -19.24
CA THR A 430 0.33 -30.93 -18.31
C THR A 430 1.53 -30.19 -17.69
N ILE A 431 2.09 -30.72 -16.59
CA ILE A 431 3.30 -30.15 -15.97
C ILE A 431 4.47 -30.07 -16.96
N LEU A 432 4.58 -31.05 -17.86
CA LEU A 432 5.61 -31.10 -18.91
C LEU A 432 5.44 -29.98 -19.94
N GLU A 433 4.21 -29.69 -20.34
CA GLU A 433 3.95 -28.62 -21.32
C GLU A 433 4.18 -27.25 -20.72
N ILE A 434 3.94 -27.09 -19.40
CA ILE A 434 4.09 -25.81 -18.71
C ILE A 434 5.56 -25.38 -18.60
N ILE A 435 6.50 -26.30 -18.37
CA ILE A 435 7.93 -25.95 -18.26
C ILE A 435 8.54 -25.45 -19.58
N GLU A 436 7.91 -25.79 -20.70
CA GLU A 436 8.30 -25.33 -22.04
C GLU A 436 7.69 -23.96 -22.41
N LEU A 437 6.77 -23.43 -21.59
CA LEU A 437 6.20 -22.11 -21.81
C LEU A 437 7.16 -20.99 -21.41
N SER A 438 6.93 -19.81 -21.97
CA SER A 438 7.57 -18.59 -21.49
C SER A 438 6.86 -18.07 -20.24
N PRO A 439 7.59 -17.61 -19.21
CA PRO A 439 7.00 -17.02 -18.01
C PRO A 439 5.99 -15.89 -18.32
N LEU A 440 4.99 -15.71 -17.46
CA LEU A 440 4.00 -14.62 -17.54
C LEU A 440 4.57 -13.29 -17.00
N PHE A 441 5.54 -13.38 -16.08
CA PHE A 441 6.21 -12.24 -15.45
C PHE A 441 7.66 -12.64 -15.10
N PRO A 442 8.58 -11.69 -14.79
CA PRO A 442 10.00 -12.01 -14.64
C PRO A 442 10.25 -12.99 -13.47
N PRO A 443 11.08 -14.04 -13.67
CA PRO A 443 11.44 -14.97 -12.59
C PRO A 443 12.20 -14.34 -11.42
N ILE A 444 12.85 -13.21 -11.66
CA ILE A 444 13.61 -12.42 -10.69
C ILE A 444 13.19 -10.96 -10.87
N ASP A 445 12.80 -10.31 -9.78
CA ASP A 445 12.43 -8.89 -9.82
C ASP A 445 13.58 -8.03 -10.38
N GLY A 446 13.25 -7.18 -11.36
CA GLY A 446 14.24 -6.32 -12.03
C GLY A 446 15.00 -6.98 -13.19
N LEU A 447 14.68 -8.23 -13.55
CA LEU A 447 15.30 -8.88 -14.71
C LEU A 447 14.81 -8.22 -16.03
N PRO A 448 15.71 -7.78 -16.94
CA PRO A 448 15.31 -7.15 -18.19
C PRO A 448 14.46 -8.07 -19.06
N ASP A 449 13.44 -7.52 -19.72
CA ASP A 449 12.53 -8.26 -20.61
C ASP A 449 13.24 -9.17 -21.63
N ALA A 450 14.33 -8.69 -22.23
CA ALA A 450 15.12 -9.45 -23.21
C ALA A 450 15.75 -10.75 -22.65
N ALA A 451 15.88 -10.85 -21.32
CA ALA A 451 16.48 -11.99 -20.66
C ALA A 451 15.49 -13.13 -20.37
N TRP A 452 14.18 -12.88 -20.38
CA TRP A 452 13.17 -13.88 -20.00
C TRP A 452 11.96 -13.96 -20.94
N LYS A 453 11.54 -12.86 -21.58
CA LYS A 453 10.41 -12.88 -22.51
C LYS A 453 10.74 -13.76 -23.71
N ASN A 454 9.79 -14.59 -24.11
CA ASN A 454 9.88 -15.56 -25.22
C ASN A 454 10.97 -16.64 -25.05
N ARG A 455 11.48 -16.86 -23.83
CA ARG A 455 12.36 -17.98 -23.49
C ARG A 455 11.63 -18.93 -22.56
N SER A 456 11.84 -20.25 -22.72
CA SER A 456 11.25 -21.24 -21.83
C SER A 456 12.05 -21.35 -20.53
N CYS A 457 11.40 -21.77 -19.45
CA CYS A 457 12.09 -22.06 -18.19
C CYS A 457 13.17 -23.15 -18.36
N SER A 458 12.92 -24.11 -19.26
CA SER A 458 13.88 -25.15 -19.67
C SER A 458 15.15 -24.59 -20.35
N THR A 459 15.14 -23.34 -20.81
CA THR A 459 16.32 -22.68 -21.39
C THR A 459 17.34 -22.29 -20.30
N CYS A 460 16.87 -21.98 -19.08
CA CYS A 460 17.72 -21.57 -17.96
C CYS A 460 17.96 -22.68 -16.93
N HIS A 461 17.09 -23.69 -16.90
CA HIS A 461 17.14 -24.81 -15.96
C HIS A 461 16.94 -26.14 -16.69
N LYS A 462 17.61 -27.19 -16.23
CA LYS A 462 17.37 -28.56 -16.71
C LYS A 462 16.22 -29.20 -15.94
N TRP A 463 14.99 -28.86 -16.28
CA TRP A 463 13.79 -29.45 -15.67
C TRP A 463 13.50 -30.84 -16.26
N THR A 464 13.91 -31.88 -15.55
CA THR A 464 13.45 -33.26 -15.76
C THR A 464 12.36 -33.61 -14.73
N ARG A 465 11.60 -34.69 -14.97
CA ARG A 465 10.63 -35.22 -14.01
C ARG A 465 11.23 -35.39 -12.61
N ASP A 466 12.44 -35.94 -12.51
CA ASP A 466 13.12 -36.16 -11.23
C ASP A 466 13.52 -34.86 -10.53
N THR A 467 14.03 -33.87 -11.28
CA THR A 467 14.38 -32.56 -10.71
C THR A 467 13.15 -31.77 -10.27
N LEU A 468 12.04 -31.88 -11.01
CA LEU A 468 10.77 -31.27 -10.64
C LEU A 468 10.17 -31.95 -9.41
N CYS A 469 10.25 -33.27 -9.31
CA CYS A 469 9.82 -34.01 -8.12
C CYS A 469 10.63 -33.58 -6.88
N THR A 470 11.96 -33.48 -7.02
CA THR A 470 12.85 -33.01 -5.95
C THR A 470 12.48 -31.60 -5.48
N GLN A 471 12.21 -30.69 -6.43
CA GLN A 471 11.76 -29.34 -6.14
C GLN A 471 10.38 -29.33 -5.47
N ALA A 472 9.44 -30.13 -5.98
CA ALA A 472 8.08 -30.22 -5.47
C ALA A 472 8.01 -30.78 -4.04
N ALA A 473 8.88 -31.72 -3.69
CA ALA A 473 9.00 -32.25 -2.34
C ALA A 473 9.38 -31.16 -1.30
N THR A 474 10.02 -30.06 -1.72
CA THR A 474 10.29 -28.92 -0.83
C THR A 474 9.02 -28.19 -0.38
N TYR A 475 7.92 -28.32 -1.12
CA TYR A 475 6.62 -27.74 -0.76
C TYR A 475 5.87 -28.54 0.30
N ILE A 476 6.25 -29.80 0.54
CA ILE A 476 5.67 -30.69 1.56
C ILE A 476 6.38 -30.54 2.90
N LYS A 477 7.69 -30.28 2.89
CA LYS A 477 8.51 -30.14 4.11
C LYS A 477 8.07 -28.95 4.97
N GLU A 478 8.36 -29.00 6.27
CA GLU A 478 8.13 -27.87 7.19
C GLU A 478 8.79 -26.60 6.65
N GLY A 479 7.99 -25.54 6.47
CA GLY A 479 8.42 -24.29 5.80
C GLY A 479 7.98 -24.17 4.32
N GLY A 480 7.54 -25.26 3.67
CA GLY A 480 7.04 -25.27 2.28
C GLY A 480 5.82 -24.36 2.06
N ALA A 481 5.01 -24.13 3.10
CA ALA A 481 3.89 -23.19 3.09
C ALA A 481 4.31 -21.73 2.82
N ARG A 482 5.56 -21.34 3.09
CA ARG A 482 6.11 -20.04 2.70
C ARG A 482 6.44 -20.00 1.21
N ALA A 483 6.95 -21.10 0.65
CA ALA A 483 7.30 -21.20 -0.77
C ALA A 483 6.07 -21.22 -1.67
N LEU A 484 4.97 -21.85 -1.22
CA LEU A 484 3.65 -21.84 -1.91
C LEU A 484 3.01 -20.44 -1.97
N ARG A 485 3.32 -19.56 -1.01
CA ARG A 485 2.79 -18.19 -0.94
C ARG A 485 3.52 -17.20 -1.87
N LYS A 486 4.74 -17.53 -2.31
CA LYS A 486 5.44 -16.73 -3.33
C LYS A 486 4.81 -17.00 -4.68
N GLU A 487 4.58 -15.96 -5.49
CA GLU A 487 4.11 -16.17 -6.85
C GLU A 487 5.12 -17.02 -7.65
N HIS A 488 4.59 -17.85 -8.55
CA HIS A 488 5.39 -18.56 -9.54
C HIS A 488 5.28 -17.78 -10.84
N PRO A 489 6.32 -17.70 -11.68
CA PRO A 489 6.24 -17.05 -13.00
C PRO A 489 5.18 -17.61 -13.98
N PHE A 490 4.41 -18.63 -13.58
CA PHE A 490 3.26 -19.18 -14.31
C PHE A 490 1.96 -19.10 -13.48
N GLY A 491 1.93 -18.26 -12.43
CA GLY A 491 0.85 -18.12 -11.47
C GLY A 491 0.98 -18.99 -10.21
N GLY A 492 0.39 -18.52 -9.11
CA GLY A 492 0.49 -19.18 -7.79
C GLY A 492 -0.12 -20.59 -7.70
N SER A 493 -0.94 -20.99 -8.68
CA SER A 493 -1.54 -22.33 -8.73
C SER A 493 -0.53 -23.42 -9.09
N LEU A 494 0.49 -23.16 -9.92
CA LEU A 494 1.44 -24.20 -10.35
C LEU A 494 2.19 -24.84 -9.18
N LYS A 495 2.60 -24.05 -8.17
CA LYS A 495 3.28 -24.59 -6.98
C LYS A 495 2.37 -25.49 -6.13
N ARG A 496 1.08 -25.17 -6.07
CA ARG A 496 0.08 -26.01 -5.37
C ARG A 496 -0.12 -27.33 -6.10
N HIS A 497 -0.23 -27.28 -7.42
CA HIS A 497 -0.25 -28.48 -8.25
C HIS A 497 1.02 -29.31 -8.01
N LEU A 498 2.22 -28.75 -8.17
CA LEU A 498 3.48 -29.47 -7.89
C LEU A 498 3.51 -30.12 -6.50
N ARG A 499 3.02 -29.42 -5.46
CA ARG A 499 2.86 -30.00 -4.12
C ARG A 499 1.93 -31.22 -4.11
N LEU A 500 0.73 -31.12 -4.69
CA LEU A 500 -0.22 -32.24 -4.75
C LEU A 500 0.34 -33.44 -5.51
N TRP A 501 1.14 -33.21 -6.56
CA TRP A 501 1.83 -34.26 -7.28
C TRP A 501 2.92 -34.93 -6.44
N ALA A 502 3.70 -34.15 -5.70
CA ALA A 502 4.70 -34.70 -4.78
C ALA A 502 4.07 -35.42 -3.57
N GLU A 503 2.89 -35.00 -3.10
CA GLU A 503 2.11 -35.70 -2.07
C GLU A 503 1.61 -37.08 -2.56
N ASN A 504 1.59 -37.28 -3.88
CA ASN A 504 1.31 -38.54 -4.56
C ASN A 504 2.58 -39.26 -5.06
N ASP A 505 3.71 -39.10 -4.35
CA ASP A 505 5.01 -39.70 -4.67
C ASP A 505 5.53 -39.38 -6.10
N CYS A 506 5.12 -38.25 -6.67
CA CYS A 506 5.49 -37.84 -8.03
C CYS A 506 5.10 -38.85 -9.13
N LYS A 507 4.00 -39.58 -8.92
CA LYS A 507 3.48 -40.61 -9.85
C LYS A 507 2.94 -40.05 -11.17
#